data_AF-A0A3M2VXG8-F1
#
_entry.id   AF-A0A3M2VXG8-F1
#
_cell.length_a   1.000
_cell.length_b   1.000
_cell.length_c   1.000
_cell.angle_alpha   90.00
_cell.angle_beta   90.00
_cell.angle_gamma   90.00
#
_symmetry.space_group_name_H-M   'P 1'
#
loop_
_entity.id
_entity.type
_entity.pdbx_description
1 polymer ?
#
loop_
_entity_poly.entity_id
_entity_poly.type
_entity_poly.pdbx_seq_one_letter_code
_entity_poly.pdbx_strand_id
1 'polypeptide(L)' 'MSQMSFSDVEYAGKRKQTRRERFLAEMDQVVPWKGLLGLIQPFYPKAG' A
#
# COMPACT_ATOMS: atom_id res chain seq x y z
N MET A 1 39.08 1.04 6.89
CA MET A 1 37.75 1.36 7.47
C MET A 1 36.99 2.17 6.44
N SER A 2 35.84 1.68 5.95
CA SER A 2 35.00 2.44 5.01
C SER A 2 33.99 3.27 5.81
N GLN A 3 34.05 4.58 5.67
CA GLN A 3 33.09 5.51 6.27
C GLN A 3 31.74 5.38 5.55
N MET A 4 30.67 5.10 6.29
CA MET A 4 29.32 5.09 5.73
C MET A 4 28.91 6.53 5.39
N SER A 5 28.39 6.72 4.18
CA SER A 5 27.91 8.02 3.70
C SER A 5 26.56 8.37 4.33
N PHE A 6 26.20 9.66 4.34
CA PHE A 6 24.87 10.09 4.80
C PHE A 6 23.73 9.39 4.06
N SER A 7 23.89 9.12 2.75
CA SER A 7 22.95 8.34 1.95
C SER A 7 22.78 6.89 2.46
N ASP A 8 23.85 6.25 2.96
CA ASP A 8 23.79 4.90 3.50
C ASP A 8 22.99 4.87 4.81
N VAL A 9 23.15 5.88 5.67
CA VAL A 9 22.45 6.03 6.94
C VAL A 9 20.97 6.36 6.73
N GLU A 10 20.66 7.24 5.77
CA GLU A 10 19.27 7.55 5.39
C GLU A 10 18.53 6.35 4.80
N TYR A 11 19.24 5.49 4.09
CA TYR A 11 18.68 4.27 3.51
C TYR A 11 18.59 3.12 4.52
N ALA A 12 19.46 3.08 5.52
CA ALA A 12 19.48 2.03 6.55
C ALA A 12 18.18 1.97 7.38
N GLY A 13 17.49 3.09 7.56
CA GLY A 13 16.20 3.16 8.27
C GLY A 13 14.96 3.01 7.37
N LYS A 14 15.11 3.21 6.04
CA LYS A 14 14.01 3.07 5.09
C LYS A 14 13.87 1.61 4.70
N ARG A 15 12.86 0.93 5.24
CA ARG A 15 12.44 -0.38 4.70
C ARG A 15 12.24 -0.21 3.20
N LYS A 16 12.99 -1.00 2.40
CA LYS A 16 12.79 -1.06 0.95
C LYS A 16 11.32 -1.40 0.72
N GLN A 17 10.60 -0.52 0.03
CA GLN A 17 9.23 -0.80 -0.35
C GLN A 17 9.23 -2.09 -1.18
N THR A 18 8.49 -3.09 -0.73
CA THR A 18 8.45 -4.36 -1.43
C THR A 18 7.71 -4.20 -2.76
N ARG A 19 7.98 -5.08 -3.74
CA ARG A 19 7.24 -5.08 -5.01
C ARG A 19 5.73 -5.18 -4.80
N ARG A 20 5.30 -5.93 -3.78
CA ARG A 20 3.90 -6.07 -3.36
C ARG A 20 3.33 -4.74 -2.87
N GLU A 21 4.04 -4.03 -2.00
CA GLU A 21 3.58 -2.74 -1.48
C GLU A 21 3.43 -1.70 -2.57
N ARG A 22 4.36 -1.64 -3.53
CA ARG A 22 4.25 -0.74 -4.67
C ARG A 22 3.01 -1.06 -5.52
N PHE A 23 2.83 -2.34 -5.84
CA PHE A 23 1.65 -2.80 -6.58
C PHE A 23 0.34 -2.47 -5.85
N LEU A 24 0.25 -2.71 -4.55
CA LEU A 24 -0.95 -2.40 -3.78
C LEU A 24 -1.22 -0.90 -3.72
N ALA A 25 -0.20 -0.06 -3.63
CA ALA A 25 -0.35 1.39 -3.67
C ALA A 25 -0.87 1.87 -5.03
N GLU A 26 -0.38 1.31 -6.13
CA GLU A 26 -0.90 1.59 -7.48
C GLU A 26 -2.36 1.13 -7.61
N MET A 27 -2.68 -0.08 -7.14
CA MET A 27 -4.04 -0.63 -7.14
C MET A 27 -5.01 0.24 -6.34
N ASP A 28 -4.60 0.79 -5.21
CA ASP A 28 -5.46 1.65 -4.40
C ASP A 28 -5.87 2.95 -5.14
N GLN A 29 -5.02 3.45 -6.04
CA GLN A 29 -5.33 4.62 -6.87
C GLN A 29 -6.20 4.27 -8.08
N VAL A 30 -5.98 3.11 -8.72
CA VAL A 30 -6.71 2.74 -9.95
C VAL A 30 -8.04 2.06 -9.70
N VAL A 31 -8.22 1.41 -8.55
CA VAL A 31 -9.45 0.68 -8.22
C VAL A 31 -10.51 1.65 -7.69
N PRO A 32 -11.72 1.71 -8.28
CA PRO A 32 -12.79 2.57 -7.81
C PRO A 32 -13.52 1.96 -6.59
N TRP A 33 -12.83 1.84 -5.46
CA TRP A 33 -13.33 1.16 -4.26
C TRP A 33 -14.70 1.62 -3.80
N LYS A 34 -14.96 2.93 -3.80
CA LYS A 34 -16.25 3.49 -3.39
C LYS A 34 -17.41 2.99 -4.27
N GLY A 35 -17.20 2.91 -5.58
CA GLY A 35 -18.20 2.41 -6.51
C GLY A 35 -18.46 0.91 -6.34
N LEU A 36 -17.38 0.13 -6.20
CA LEU A 36 -17.47 -1.31 -5.96
C LEU A 36 -18.18 -1.63 -4.64
N LEU A 37 -17.82 -0.93 -3.56
CA LEU A 37 -18.46 -1.05 -2.25
C LEU A 37 -19.96 -0.73 -2.34
N GLY A 38 -20.34 0.34 -3.04
CA GLY A 38 -21.75 0.70 -3.24
C GLY A 38 -22.54 -0.36 -4.03
N LEU A 39 -21.91 -1.03 -5.00
CA LEU A 39 -22.54 -2.12 -5.76
C LEU A 39 -22.79 -3.36 -4.90
N ILE A 40 -21.86 -3.70 -4.01
CA ILE A 40 -21.98 -4.91 -3.18
C ILE A 40 -22.81 -4.68 -1.91
N GLN A 41 -22.89 -3.43 -1.42
CA GLN A 41 -23.56 -3.07 -0.16
C GLN A 41 -25.00 -3.60 -0.02
N PRO A 42 -25.87 -3.60 -1.05
CA PRO A 42 -27.23 -4.13 -0.95
C PRO A 42 -27.29 -5.65 -0.70
N PHE A 43 -26.24 -6.38 -1.05
CA PHE A 43 -26.18 -7.84 -0.98
C PHE A 43 -25.53 -8.36 0.31
N TYR A 44 -25.02 -7.45 1.17
CA TYR A 44 -24.48 -7.86 2.46
C TYR A 44 -25.61 -8.31 3.39
N PRO A 45 -25.46 -9.46 4.08
CA PRO A 45 -26.36 -9.82 5.14
C PRO A 45 -26.30 -8.74 6.22
N LYS A 46 -27.43 -8.10 6.50
CA LYS A 46 -27.57 -7.28 7.69
C LYS A 46 -27.62 -8.25 8.86
N ALA A 47 -26.68 -8.13 9.80
CA ALA A 47 -26.78 -8.87 11.05
C ALA A 47 -28.15 -8.56 11.67
N GLY A 48 -28.94 -9.61 11.92
CA GLY A 48 -30.19 -9.54 12.67
C GLY A 48 -29.93 -9.44 14.16
#